data_AF-A0A921Z2S6-F1
#
_entry.id   AF-A0A921Z2S6-F1
#
_cell.length_a   1.000
_cell.length_b   1.000
_cell.length_c   1.000
_cell.angle_alpha   90.00
_cell.angle_beta   90.00
_cell.angle_gamma   90.00
#
_symmetry.space_group_name_H-M   'P 1'
#
loop_
_entity.id
_entity.type
_entity.pdbx_description
1 polymer ?
#
loop_
_entity_poly.entity_id
_entity_poly.type
_entity_poly.pdbx_seq_one_letter_code
_entity_poly.pdbx_strand_id
1 'polypeptide(L)'
;MLEEVSRTMADEDQRELQKKRVETEKLRQEMVTSVQARQDWKDKQKEMIVIEERQIEQQRQAASDRSSSVIAERERKMQMKEEFHQKIGAKNLFDEEARMERENIIQLLQEQEYLEKNTQDDITEQEKAIRIKKEMMEALTNQMESKKREVLKQKEVEAEFRKQTEAIIAADDEKEREKAIQMKEKGREYSQQLRQQIEDNARRRHTQGQLEQARVQHVWDRDTDWRSEVAEERSKIVSEHAPKVLGSLQAGTLAHSDLPALREGASKSPELGQLDIDAVARSSGVQRKPKCNDQCRIIREY
;
A
#
# COMPACT_ATOMS: atom_id res chain seq x y z
N MET A 1 -116.39 61.89 -166.75
CA MET A 1 -116.90 61.81 -165.36
C MET A 1 -116.58 60.50 -164.65
N LEU A 2 -116.69 59.32 -165.26
CA LEU A 2 -116.22 58.06 -164.61
C LEU A 2 -114.69 57.88 -164.66
N GLU A 3 -114.01 58.38 -165.69
CA GLU A 3 -112.55 58.25 -165.83
C GLU A 3 -111.73 59.20 -164.96
N GLU A 4 -112.31 60.32 -164.49
CA GLU A 4 -111.64 61.29 -163.62
C GLU A 4 -111.58 60.81 -162.16
N VAL A 5 -112.64 60.15 -161.67
CA VAL A 5 -112.72 59.60 -160.31
C VAL A 5 -111.74 58.44 -160.11
N SER A 6 -111.54 57.60 -161.14
CA SER A 6 -110.58 56.49 -161.08
C SER A 6 -109.12 56.97 -161.05
N ARG A 7 -108.80 58.12 -161.66
CA ARG A 7 -107.44 58.70 -161.60
C ARG A 7 -107.14 59.35 -160.25
N THR A 8 -108.08 60.09 -159.68
CA THR A 8 -107.86 60.73 -158.36
C THR A 8 -107.75 59.69 -157.24
N MET A 9 -108.53 58.61 -157.29
CA MET A 9 -108.39 57.50 -156.35
C MET A 9 -107.02 56.82 -156.45
N ALA A 10 -106.50 56.60 -157.65
CA ALA A 10 -105.18 55.98 -157.84
C ALA A 10 -104.03 56.88 -157.31
N ASP A 11 -104.13 58.19 -157.50
CA ASP A 11 -103.14 59.16 -157.00
C ASP A 11 -103.20 59.32 -155.46
N GLU A 12 -104.38 59.29 -154.85
CA GLU A 12 -104.53 59.30 -153.39
C GLU A 12 -104.01 58.02 -152.75
N ASP A 13 -104.29 56.85 -153.35
CA ASP A 13 -103.81 55.56 -152.87
C ASP A 13 -102.27 55.46 -152.98
N GLN A 14 -101.69 56.04 -154.04
CA GLN A 14 -100.23 56.13 -154.20
C GLN A 14 -99.58 57.10 -153.20
N ARG A 15 -100.23 58.21 -152.85
CA ARG A 15 -99.75 59.13 -151.79
C ARG A 15 -99.84 58.51 -150.40
N GLU A 16 -100.91 57.78 -150.09
CA GLU A 16 -101.03 57.03 -148.83
C GLU A 16 -99.94 55.97 -148.69
N LEU A 17 -99.67 55.21 -149.76
CA LEU A 17 -98.59 54.23 -149.80
C LEU A 17 -97.22 54.87 -149.55
N GLN A 18 -96.96 56.05 -150.12
CA GLN A 18 -95.72 56.77 -149.89
C GLN A 18 -95.60 57.28 -148.44
N LYS A 19 -96.68 57.84 -147.86
CA LYS A 19 -96.68 58.26 -146.44
C LYS A 19 -96.42 57.09 -145.50
N LYS A 20 -97.08 55.95 -145.71
CA LYS A 20 -96.85 54.73 -144.92
C LYS A 20 -95.41 54.24 -145.02
N ARG A 21 -94.79 54.30 -146.21
CA ARG A 21 -93.36 53.97 -146.37
C ARG A 21 -92.46 54.88 -145.55
N VAL A 22 -92.65 56.20 -145.63
CA VAL A 22 -91.86 57.18 -144.87
C VAL A 22 -92.02 56.98 -143.36
N GLU A 23 -93.24 56.74 -142.88
CA GLU A 23 -93.50 56.45 -141.46
C GLU A 23 -92.86 55.14 -141.00
N THR A 24 -92.91 54.08 -141.82
CA THR A 24 -92.23 52.81 -141.50
C THR A 24 -90.71 52.94 -141.49
N GLU A 25 -90.11 53.78 -142.33
CA GLU A 25 -88.67 54.04 -142.32
C GLU A 25 -88.25 54.85 -141.09
N LYS A 26 -89.01 55.88 -140.71
CA LYS A 26 -88.77 56.64 -139.47
C LYS A 26 -88.84 55.73 -138.23
N LEU A 27 -89.89 54.92 -138.13
CA LEU A 27 -90.06 53.98 -137.03
C LEU A 27 -88.91 52.96 -136.95
N ARG A 28 -88.43 52.47 -138.11
CA ARG A 28 -87.24 51.60 -138.16
C ARG A 28 -85.98 52.31 -137.69
N GLN A 29 -85.77 53.56 -138.09
CA GLN A 29 -84.60 54.33 -137.65
C GLN A 29 -84.63 54.59 -136.13
N GLU A 30 -85.78 54.98 -135.59
CA GLU A 30 -85.98 55.17 -134.13
C GLU A 30 -85.80 53.88 -133.34
N MET A 31 -86.24 52.74 -133.89
CA MET A 31 -86.01 51.43 -133.29
C MET A 31 -84.51 51.10 -133.25
N VAL A 32 -83.77 51.33 -134.34
CA VAL A 32 -82.33 51.07 -134.41
C VAL A 32 -81.56 51.96 -133.43
N THR A 33 -81.87 53.26 -133.36
CA THR A 33 -81.21 54.18 -132.41
C THR A 33 -81.55 53.85 -130.97
N SER A 34 -82.78 53.43 -130.67
CA SER A 34 -83.18 52.98 -129.33
C SER A 34 -82.48 51.69 -128.91
N VAL A 35 -82.27 50.76 -129.85
CA VAL A 35 -81.52 49.52 -129.60
C VAL A 35 -80.04 49.82 -129.38
N GLN A 36 -79.44 50.70 -130.18
CA GLN A 36 -78.05 51.15 -130.00
C GLN A 36 -77.86 51.87 -128.66
N ALA A 37 -78.73 52.81 -128.31
CA ALA A 37 -78.67 53.53 -127.03
C ALA A 37 -78.80 52.57 -125.82
N ARG A 38 -79.64 51.53 -125.91
CA ARG A 38 -79.73 50.50 -124.87
C ARG A 38 -78.47 49.64 -124.78
N GLN A 39 -77.84 49.35 -125.91
CA GLN A 39 -76.60 48.58 -125.95
C GLN A 39 -75.44 49.36 -125.35
N ASP A 40 -75.27 50.63 -125.75
CA ASP A 40 -74.25 51.52 -125.20
C ASP A 40 -74.41 51.73 -123.69
N TRP A 41 -75.65 51.81 -123.21
CA TRP A 41 -75.91 51.90 -121.77
C TRP A 41 -75.53 50.63 -121.02
N LYS A 42 -75.86 49.45 -121.57
CA LYS A 42 -75.45 48.16 -120.99
C LYS A 42 -73.94 48.01 -120.95
N ASP A 43 -73.24 48.45 -122.01
CA ASP A 43 -71.79 48.32 -122.08
C ASP A 43 -71.10 49.28 -121.10
N LYS A 44 -71.59 50.52 -120.96
CA LYS A 44 -71.14 51.43 -119.89
C LYS A 44 -71.39 50.89 -118.49
N GLN A 45 -72.55 50.25 -118.26
CA GLN A 45 -72.87 49.65 -116.97
C GLN A 45 -71.93 48.49 -116.63
N LYS A 46 -71.60 47.64 -117.59
CA LYS A 46 -70.61 46.56 -117.41
C LYS A 46 -69.22 47.11 -117.11
N GLU A 47 -68.80 48.16 -117.82
CA GLU A 47 -67.50 48.79 -117.59
C GLU A 47 -67.38 49.38 -116.18
N MET A 48 -68.43 50.04 -115.70
CA MET A 48 -68.51 50.53 -114.32
C MET A 48 -68.38 49.40 -113.29
N ILE A 49 -69.10 48.29 -113.48
CA ILE A 49 -69.02 47.13 -112.58
C ILE A 49 -67.60 46.55 -112.56
N VAL A 50 -66.95 46.40 -113.72
CA VAL A 50 -65.58 45.86 -113.80
C VAL A 50 -64.59 46.79 -113.08
N ILE A 51 -64.75 48.11 -113.19
CA ILE A 51 -63.91 49.08 -112.48
C ILE A 51 -64.14 48.98 -110.97
N GLU A 52 -65.39 48.89 -110.52
CA GLU A 52 -65.73 48.74 -109.10
C GLU A 52 -65.20 47.43 -108.51
N GLU A 53 -65.38 46.30 -109.19
CA GLU A 53 -64.84 45.00 -108.76
C GLU A 53 -63.32 45.04 -108.63
N ARG A 54 -62.63 45.68 -109.59
CA ARG A 54 -61.18 45.84 -109.54
C ARG A 54 -60.73 46.72 -108.37
N GLN A 55 -61.49 47.78 -108.05
CA GLN A 55 -61.21 48.62 -106.89
C GLN A 55 -61.44 47.86 -105.57
N ILE A 56 -62.50 47.06 -105.47
CA ILE A 56 -62.79 46.23 -104.30
C ILE A 56 -61.66 45.21 -104.08
N GLU A 57 -61.19 44.56 -105.14
CA GLU A 57 -60.11 43.57 -105.04
C GLU A 57 -58.79 44.22 -104.60
N GLN A 58 -58.44 45.39 -105.15
CA GLN A 58 -57.27 46.15 -104.71
C GLN A 58 -57.36 46.57 -103.25
N GLN A 59 -58.54 46.99 -102.79
CA GLN A 59 -58.76 47.33 -101.38
C GLN A 59 -58.64 46.11 -100.46
N ARG A 60 -59.15 44.94 -100.88
CA ARG A 60 -59.01 43.67 -100.15
C ARG A 60 -57.54 43.25 -100.06
N GLN A 61 -56.81 43.33 -101.16
CA GLN A 61 -55.39 42.98 -101.19
C GLN A 61 -54.57 43.93 -100.31
N ALA A 62 -54.81 45.24 -100.40
CA ALA A 62 -54.16 46.22 -99.52
C ALA A 62 -54.55 46.07 -98.03
N ALA A 63 -55.74 45.55 -97.71
CA ALA A 63 -56.12 45.22 -96.33
C ALA A 63 -55.42 43.93 -95.85
N SER A 64 -55.33 42.92 -96.71
CA SER A 64 -54.60 41.67 -96.45
C SER A 64 -53.11 41.93 -96.18
N ASP A 65 -52.45 42.72 -97.03
CA ASP A 65 -51.03 43.06 -96.89
C ASP A 65 -50.74 43.87 -95.62
N ARG A 66 -51.65 44.76 -95.23
CA ARG A 66 -51.57 45.46 -93.95
C ARG A 66 -51.74 44.50 -92.77
N SER A 67 -52.67 43.56 -92.85
CA SER A 67 -52.89 42.58 -91.79
C SER A 67 -51.72 41.60 -91.65
N SER A 68 -51.12 41.15 -92.76
CA SER A 68 -49.96 40.26 -92.75
C SER A 68 -48.72 40.97 -92.22
N SER A 69 -48.53 42.24 -92.56
CA SER A 69 -47.48 43.10 -92.00
C SER A 69 -47.61 43.23 -90.47
N VAL A 70 -48.82 43.48 -89.95
CA VAL A 70 -49.07 43.58 -88.51
C VAL A 70 -48.82 42.24 -87.80
N ILE A 71 -49.23 41.11 -88.41
CA ILE A 71 -48.97 39.77 -87.84
C ILE A 71 -47.47 39.47 -87.83
N ALA A 72 -46.75 39.75 -88.92
CA ALA A 72 -45.31 39.54 -89.00
C ALA A 72 -44.53 40.41 -88.00
N GLU A 73 -44.93 41.67 -87.78
CA GLU A 73 -44.32 42.52 -86.76
C GLU A 73 -44.59 41.99 -85.33
N ARG A 74 -45.80 41.46 -85.09
CA ARG A 74 -46.16 40.84 -83.82
C ARG A 74 -45.36 39.57 -83.56
N GLU A 75 -45.19 38.70 -84.55
CA GLU A 75 -44.36 37.50 -84.45
C GLU A 75 -42.90 37.84 -84.17
N ARG A 76 -42.31 38.82 -84.87
CA ARG A 76 -40.95 39.31 -84.59
C ARG A 76 -40.80 39.79 -83.15
N LYS A 77 -41.78 40.54 -82.63
CA LYS A 77 -41.78 40.99 -81.23
C LYS A 77 -41.89 39.83 -80.24
N MET A 78 -42.65 38.78 -80.57
CA MET A 78 -42.73 37.57 -79.74
C MET A 78 -41.42 36.79 -79.74
N GLN A 79 -40.80 36.59 -80.90
CA GLN A 79 -39.50 35.92 -81.02
C GLN A 79 -38.41 36.66 -80.23
N MET A 80 -38.32 37.99 -80.35
CA MET A 80 -37.37 38.77 -79.53
C MET A 80 -37.61 38.61 -78.03
N LYS A 81 -38.87 38.54 -77.59
CA LYS A 81 -39.20 38.30 -76.18
C LYS A 81 -38.79 36.90 -75.75
N GLU A 82 -39.06 35.89 -76.56
CA GLU A 82 -38.66 34.50 -76.28
C GLU A 82 -37.14 34.37 -76.20
N GLU A 83 -36.38 34.94 -77.14
CA GLU A 83 -34.92 34.96 -77.09
C GLU A 83 -34.40 35.68 -75.83
N PHE A 84 -35.02 36.79 -75.46
CA PHE A 84 -34.67 37.52 -74.24
C PHE A 84 -34.96 36.69 -72.98
N HIS A 85 -36.12 36.03 -72.92
CA HIS A 85 -36.47 35.14 -71.82
C HIS A 85 -35.55 33.92 -71.75
N GLN A 86 -35.15 33.35 -72.88
CA GLN A 86 -34.17 32.26 -72.94
C GLN A 86 -32.80 32.71 -72.41
N LYS A 87 -32.33 33.91 -72.81
CA LYS A 87 -31.07 34.48 -72.29
C LYS A 87 -31.13 34.72 -70.77
N ILE A 88 -32.26 35.23 -70.26
CA ILE A 88 -32.45 35.40 -68.81
C ILE A 88 -32.49 34.04 -68.12
N GLY A 89 -33.23 33.06 -68.66
CA GLY A 89 -33.33 31.71 -68.10
C GLY A 89 -31.96 31.03 -68.00
N ALA A 90 -31.16 31.10 -69.08
CA ALA A 90 -29.81 30.56 -69.11
C ALA A 90 -28.89 31.26 -68.10
N LYS A 91 -28.97 32.59 -67.98
CA LYS A 91 -28.20 33.33 -66.99
C LYS A 91 -28.59 32.94 -65.56
N ASN A 92 -29.88 32.81 -65.26
CA ASN A 92 -30.35 32.44 -63.93
C ASN A 92 -29.89 31.03 -63.54
N LEU A 93 -29.92 30.07 -64.48
CA LEU A 93 -29.42 28.72 -64.24
C LEU A 93 -27.92 28.71 -63.94
N PHE A 94 -27.12 29.45 -64.73
CA PHE A 94 -25.69 29.58 -64.49
C PHE A 94 -25.37 30.25 -63.14
N ASP A 95 -26.09 31.32 -62.79
CA ASP A 95 -25.92 32.01 -61.50
C ASP A 95 -26.33 31.11 -60.32
N GLU A 96 -27.29 30.21 -60.51
CA GLU A 96 -27.70 29.23 -59.50
C GLU A 96 -26.67 28.10 -59.35
N GLU A 97 -26.17 27.54 -60.45
CA GLU A 97 -25.08 26.56 -60.45
C GLU A 97 -23.85 27.12 -59.73
N ALA A 98 -23.46 28.35 -60.04
CA ALA A 98 -22.33 29.02 -59.37
C ALA A 98 -22.56 29.26 -57.88
N ARG A 99 -23.82 29.45 -57.43
CA ARG A 99 -24.14 29.53 -55.99
C ARG A 99 -24.03 28.17 -55.33
N MET A 100 -24.61 27.14 -55.94
CA MET A 100 -24.54 25.77 -55.43
C MET A 100 -23.10 25.28 -55.31
N GLU A 101 -22.24 25.59 -56.29
CA GLU A 101 -20.80 25.28 -56.22
C GLU A 101 -20.13 25.97 -55.03
N ARG A 102 -20.42 27.26 -54.80
CA ARG A 102 -19.88 27.99 -53.64
C ARG A 102 -20.36 27.41 -52.32
N GLU A 103 -21.63 27.06 -52.22
CA GLU A 103 -22.20 26.44 -51.01
C GLU A 103 -21.57 25.08 -50.73
N ASN A 104 -21.39 24.25 -51.77
CA ASN A 104 -20.69 22.97 -51.65
C ASN A 104 -19.24 23.16 -51.19
N ILE A 105 -18.52 24.15 -51.73
CA ILE A 105 -17.16 24.47 -51.29
C ILE A 105 -17.15 24.89 -49.82
N ILE A 106 -18.09 25.74 -49.39
CA ILE A 106 -18.19 26.18 -47.99
C ILE A 106 -18.45 25.00 -47.06
N GLN A 107 -19.36 24.09 -47.43
CA GLN A 107 -19.64 22.89 -46.64
C GLN A 107 -18.41 21.99 -46.53
N LEU A 108 -17.70 21.74 -47.63
CA LEU A 108 -16.46 20.96 -47.63
C LEU A 108 -15.37 21.58 -46.74
N LEU A 109 -15.23 22.91 -46.75
CA LEU A 109 -14.28 23.61 -45.89
C LEU A 109 -14.67 23.49 -44.41
N GLN A 110 -15.95 23.62 -44.08
CA GLN A 110 -16.43 23.43 -42.70
C GLN A 110 -16.20 21.99 -42.20
N GLU A 111 -16.42 20.99 -43.05
CA GLU A 111 -16.12 19.59 -42.73
C GLU A 111 -14.63 19.37 -42.50
N GLN A 112 -13.76 19.97 -43.34
CA GLN A 112 -12.32 19.92 -43.16
C GLN A 112 -11.87 20.57 -41.84
N GLU A 113 -12.34 21.79 -41.54
CA GLU A 113 -12.03 22.47 -40.27
C GLU A 113 -12.46 21.65 -39.05
N TYR A 114 -13.62 21.00 -39.12
CA TYR A 114 -14.11 20.11 -38.06
C TYR A 114 -13.22 18.88 -37.88
N LEU A 115 -12.81 18.24 -38.99
CA LEU A 115 -11.91 17.09 -38.95
C LEU A 115 -10.53 17.48 -38.42
N GLU A 116 -9.95 18.59 -38.89
CA GLU A 116 -8.67 19.09 -38.41
C GLU A 116 -8.71 19.37 -36.90
N LYS A 117 -9.76 20.03 -36.42
CA LYS A 117 -9.96 20.28 -34.99
C LYS A 117 -10.00 18.98 -34.19
N ASN A 118 -10.76 17.98 -34.63
CA ASN A 118 -10.82 16.68 -33.95
C ASN A 118 -9.44 15.99 -33.93
N THR A 119 -8.72 16.01 -35.04
CA THR A 119 -7.36 15.43 -35.07
C THR A 119 -6.41 16.15 -34.13
N GLN A 120 -6.53 17.48 -34.02
CA GLN A 120 -5.72 18.26 -33.10
C GLN A 120 -6.09 17.95 -31.64
N ASP A 121 -7.38 17.84 -31.34
CA ASP A 121 -7.85 17.45 -30.00
C ASP A 121 -7.31 16.06 -29.63
N ASP A 122 -7.41 15.07 -30.52
CA ASP A 122 -6.86 13.72 -30.35
C ASP A 122 -5.34 13.73 -30.07
N ILE A 123 -4.57 14.53 -30.82
CA ILE A 123 -3.12 14.70 -30.60
C ILE A 123 -2.87 15.24 -29.19
N THR A 124 -3.61 16.28 -28.77
CA THR A 124 -3.41 16.85 -27.43
C THR A 124 -3.79 15.89 -26.32
N GLU A 125 -4.80 15.05 -26.50
CA GLU A 125 -5.17 14.02 -25.54
C GLU A 125 -4.10 12.93 -25.44
N GLN A 126 -3.55 12.50 -26.57
CA GLN A 126 -2.44 11.55 -26.60
C GLN A 126 -1.19 12.11 -25.91
N GLU A 127 -0.84 13.37 -26.16
CA GLU A 127 0.29 14.04 -25.51
C GLU A 127 0.10 14.14 -23.98
N LYS A 128 -1.12 14.48 -23.53
CA LYS A 128 -1.47 14.48 -22.10
C LYS A 128 -1.33 13.10 -21.50
N ALA A 129 -1.82 12.05 -22.17
CA ALA A 129 -1.72 10.68 -21.70
C ALA A 129 -0.25 10.21 -21.60
N ILE A 130 0.59 10.55 -22.59
CA ILE A 130 2.02 10.25 -22.58
C ILE A 130 2.71 10.98 -21.41
N ARG A 131 2.38 12.25 -21.18
CA ARG A 131 2.92 13.03 -20.06
C ARG A 131 2.57 12.41 -18.71
N ILE A 132 1.29 12.09 -18.48
CA ILE A 132 0.82 11.45 -17.26
C ILE A 132 1.54 10.11 -17.04
N LYS A 133 1.68 9.30 -18.09
CA LYS A 133 2.40 8.02 -18.02
C LYS A 133 3.86 8.23 -17.60
N LYS A 134 4.53 9.23 -18.17
CA LYS A 134 5.92 9.57 -17.82
C LYS A 134 6.05 10.01 -16.36
N GLU A 135 5.21 10.94 -15.93
CA GLU A 135 5.17 11.42 -14.54
C GLU A 135 4.92 10.28 -13.54
N MET A 136 4.00 9.36 -13.88
CA MET A 136 3.72 8.19 -13.05
C MET A 136 4.93 7.25 -12.96
N MET A 137 5.63 6.98 -14.07
CA MET A 137 6.84 6.15 -14.07
C MET A 137 7.97 6.80 -13.25
N GLU A 138 8.17 8.11 -13.39
CA GLU A 138 9.16 8.87 -12.61
C GLU A 138 8.82 8.83 -11.12
N ALA A 139 7.55 9.06 -10.75
CA ALA A 139 7.09 8.99 -9.36
C ALA A 139 7.31 7.60 -8.75
N LEU A 140 6.99 6.52 -9.48
CA LEU A 140 7.22 5.15 -9.03
C LEU A 140 8.73 4.86 -8.86
N THR A 141 9.55 5.30 -9.81
CA THR A 141 11.01 5.14 -9.74
C THR A 141 11.57 5.86 -8.52
N ASN A 142 11.16 7.10 -8.28
CA ASN A 142 11.54 7.88 -7.11
C ASN A 142 11.11 7.19 -5.80
N GLN A 143 9.91 6.63 -5.75
CA GLN A 143 9.43 5.89 -4.58
C GLN A 143 10.30 4.65 -4.31
N MET A 144 10.65 3.89 -5.34
CA MET A 144 11.52 2.72 -5.23
C MET A 144 12.93 3.09 -4.76
N GLU A 145 13.50 4.16 -5.30
CA GLU A 145 14.80 4.66 -4.85
C GLU A 145 14.76 5.14 -3.40
N SER A 146 13.71 5.87 -3.01
CA SER A 146 13.55 6.34 -1.64
C SER A 146 13.48 5.18 -0.65
N LYS A 147 12.66 4.15 -0.95
CA LYS A 147 12.60 2.93 -0.14
C LYS A 147 13.95 2.22 -0.05
N LYS A 148 14.69 2.14 -1.16
CA LYS A 148 16.03 1.54 -1.17
C LYS A 148 17.00 2.31 -0.28
N ARG A 149 16.97 3.65 -0.32
CA ARG A 149 17.78 4.50 0.55
C ARG A 149 17.41 4.34 2.02
N GLU A 150 16.12 4.25 2.35
CA GLU A 150 15.65 4.00 3.72
C GLU A 150 16.13 2.65 4.26
N VAL A 151 16.03 1.58 3.46
CA VAL A 151 16.52 0.25 3.85
C VAL A 151 18.03 0.27 4.07
N LEU A 152 18.80 0.98 3.24
CA LEU A 152 20.24 1.12 3.44
C LEU A 152 20.56 1.85 4.75
N LYS A 153 19.88 2.98 5.02
CA LYS A 153 20.03 3.71 6.28
C LYS A 153 19.67 2.86 7.50
N GLN A 154 18.59 2.09 7.42
CA GLN A 154 18.20 1.17 8.51
C GLN A 154 19.29 0.12 8.75
N LYS A 155 19.87 -0.46 7.70
CA LYS A 155 20.98 -1.41 7.83
C LYS A 155 22.23 -0.78 8.45
N GLU A 156 22.55 0.46 8.09
CA GLU A 156 23.67 1.20 8.69
C GLU A 156 23.44 1.43 10.19
N VAL A 157 22.25 1.92 10.57
CA VAL A 157 21.87 2.13 11.96
C VAL A 157 21.86 0.81 12.75
N GLU A 158 21.32 -0.26 12.20
CA GLU A 158 21.36 -1.59 12.84
C GLU A 158 22.79 -2.10 13.02
N ALA A 159 23.67 -1.89 12.03
CA ALA A 159 25.07 -2.29 12.13
C ALA A 159 25.82 -1.49 13.21
N GLU A 160 25.57 -0.19 13.31
CA GLU A 160 26.11 0.65 14.37
C GLU A 160 25.59 0.23 15.75
N PHE A 161 24.30 -0.05 15.86
CA PHE A 161 23.68 -0.53 17.10
C PHE A 161 24.25 -1.88 17.54
N ARG A 162 24.47 -2.82 16.60
CA ARG A 162 25.12 -4.11 16.88
C ARG A 162 26.53 -3.91 17.40
N LYS A 163 27.34 -3.07 16.74
CA LYS A 163 28.71 -2.74 17.20
C LYS A 163 28.72 -2.15 18.61
N GLN A 164 27.81 -1.23 18.91
CA GLN A 164 27.68 -0.67 20.26
C GLN A 164 27.29 -1.72 21.29
N THR A 165 26.34 -2.59 20.96
CA THR A 165 25.89 -3.67 21.84
C THR A 165 26.99 -4.68 22.11
N GLU A 166 27.72 -5.11 21.06
CA GLU A 166 28.87 -5.99 21.18
C GLU A 166 29.98 -5.37 22.05
N ALA A 167 30.23 -4.06 21.91
CA ALA A 167 31.19 -3.35 22.75
C ALA A 167 30.77 -3.29 24.23
N ILE A 168 29.47 -3.10 24.52
CA ILE A 168 28.93 -3.13 25.89
C ILE A 168 29.07 -4.53 26.49
N ILE A 169 28.68 -5.57 25.74
CA ILE A 169 28.80 -6.96 26.19
C ILE A 169 30.27 -7.30 26.48
N ALA A 170 31.18 -6.95 25.58
CA ALA A 170 32.62 -7.18 25.79
C ALA A 170 33.16 -6.44 27.02
N ALA A 171 32.70 -5.21 27.27
CA ALA A 171 33.09 -4.45 28.45
C ALA A 171 32.55 -5.06 29.76
N ASP A 172 31.32 -5.59 29.75
CA ASP A 172 30.74 -6.24 30.92
C ASP A 172 31.35 -7.62 31.18
N ASP A 173 31.67 -8.39 30.13
CA ASP A 173 32.42 -9.65 30.23
C ASP A 173 33.79 -9.43 30.88
N GLU A 174 34.50 -8.36 30.52
CA GLU A 174 35.80 -8.03 31.13
C GLU A 174 35.65 -7.69 32.62
N LYS A 175 34.63 -6.90 32.99
CA LYS A 175 34.32 -6.63 34.41
C LYS A 175 33.98 -7.90 35.19
N GLU A 176 33.22 -8.83 34.60
CA GLU A 176 32.90 -10.10 35.25
C GLU A 176 34.14 -10.99 35.41
N ARG A 177 35.06 -10.98 34.44
CA ARG A 177 36.37 -11.65 34.56
C ARG A 177 37.20 -11.05 35.69
N GLU A 178 37.28 -9.73 35.78
CA GLU A 178 37.98 -9.03 36.87
C GLU A 178 37.38 -9.38 38.23
N LYS A 179 36.05 -9.33 38.38
CA LYS A 179 35.36 -9.74 39.62
C LYS A 179 35.65 -11.19 39.97
N ALA A 180 35.65 -12.10 38.99
CA ALA A 180 35.95 -13.51 39.21
C ALA A 180 37.40 -13.72 39.68
N ILE A 181 38.37 -12.97 39.15
CA ILE A 181 39.76 -12.98 39.60
C ILE A 181 39.84 -12.46 41.05
N GLN A 182 39.23 -11.31 41.34
CA GLN A 182 39.21 -10.74 42.69
C GLN A 182 38.58 -11.69 43.72
N MET A 183 37.48 -12.37 43.36
CA MET A 183 36.85 -13.35 44.24
C MET A 183 37.74 -14.57 44.48
N LYS A 184 38.47 -15.05 43.45
CA LYS A 184 39.46 -16.13 43.60
C LYS A 184 40.63 -15.70 44.48
N GLU A 185 41.13 -14.47 44.34
CA GLU A 185 42.21 -13.93 45.18
C GLU A 185 41.77 -13.81 46.64
N LYS A 186 40.62 -13.18 46.91
CA LYS A 186 40.03 -13.12 48.27
C LYS A 186 39.83 -14.52 48.86
N GLY A 187 39.37 -15.48 48.06
CA GLY A 187 39.25 -16.88 48.49
C GLY A 187 40.59 -17.54 48.84
N ARG A 188 41.66 -17.23 48.09
CA ARG A 188 43.03 -17.69 48.40
C ARG A 188 43.56 -17.06 49.69
N GLU A 189 43.39 -15.75 49.85
CA GLU A 189 43.78 -15.03 51.07
C GLU A 189 43.07 -15.59 52.31
N TYR A 190 41.75 -15.77 52.21
CA TYR A 190 40.96 -16.37 53.29
C TYR A 190 41.41 -17.80 53.61
N SER A 191 41.68 -18.63 52.60
CA SER A 191 42.19 -19.99 52.79
C SER A 191 43.56 -20.01 53.48
N GLN A 192 44.46 -19.09 53.12
CA GLN A 192 45.76 -18.93 53.78
C GLN A 192 45.61 -18.51 55.25
N GLN A 193 44.75 -17.52 55.53
CA GLN A 193 44.45 -17.09 56.90
C GLN A 193 43.85 -18.23 57.73
N LEU A 194 42.94 -19.01 57.16
CA LEU A 194 42.34 -20.15 57.84
C LEU A 194 43.37 -21.24 58.15
N ARG A 195 44.30 -21.53 57.22
CA ARG A 195 45.41 -22.46 57.48
C ARG A 195 46.30 -21.98 58.62
N GLN A 196 46.66 -20.70 58.64
CA GLN A 196 47.43 -20.11 59.74
C GLN A 196 46.69 -20.24 61.09
N GLN A 197 45.38 -19.97 61.12
CA GLN A 197 44.58 -20.16 62.32
C GLN A 197 44.51 -21.62 62.79
N ILE A 198 44.43 -22.58 61.86
CA ILE A 198 44.47 -24.01 62.19
C ILE A 198 45.83 -24.40 62.77
N GLU A 199 46.93 -23.95 62.14
CA GLU A 199 48.29 -24.18 62.64
C GLU A 199 48.51 -23.57 64.02
N ASP A 200 48.08 -22.33 64.24
CA ASP A 200 48.18 -21.65 65.53
C ASP A 200 47.35 -22.35 66.60
N ASN A 201 46.13 -22.79 66.28
CA ASN A 201 45.31 -23.57 67.20
C ASN A 201 45.94 -24.94 67.52
N ALA A 202 46.53 -25.60 66.53
CA ALA A 202 47.24 -26.86 66.73
C ALA A 202 48.45 -26.67 67.67
N ARG A 203 49.23 -25.59 67.47
CA ARG A 203 50.33 -25.20 68.36
C ARG A 203 49.85 -24.94 69.78
N ARG A 204 48.76 -24.15 69.94
CA ARG A 204 48.15 -23.88 71.26
C ARG A 204 47.69 -25.15 71.97
N ARG A 205 47.04 -26.08 71.25
CA ARG A 205 46.64 -27.38 71.82
C ARG A 205 47.85 -28.21 72.22
N HIS A 206 48.90 -28.20 71.41
CA HIS A 206 50.13 -28.93 71.71
C HIS A 206 50.82 -28.38 72.97
N THR A 207 51.00 -27.06 73.08
CA THR A 207 51.60 -26.45 74.27
C THR A 207 50.74 -26.66 75.51
N GLN A 208 49.41 -26.53 75.40
CA GLN A 208 48.49 -26.82 76.50
C GLN A 208 48.58 -28.30 76.93
N GLY A 209 48.66 -29.22 75.97
CA GLY A 209 48.86 -30.65 76.26
C GLY A 209 50.17 -30.94 76.98
N GLN A 210 51.27 -30.30 76.58
CA GLN A 210 52.56 -30.42 77.26
C GLN A 210 52.52 -29.88 78.70
N LEU A 211 51.88 -28.71 78.91
CA LEU A 211 51.71 -28.13 80.25
C LEU A 211 50.86 -29.03 81.14
N GLU A 212 49.79 -29.62 80.60
CA GLU A 212 48.94 -30.54 81.33
C GLU A 212 49.68 -31.85 81.68
N GLN A 213 50.45 -32.40 80.74
CA GLN A 213 51.31 -33.56 81.01
C GLN A 213 52.34 -33.27 82.11
N ALA A 214 52.99 -32.09 82.07
CA ALA A 214 53.92 -31.67 83.11
C ALA A 214 53.25 -31.51 84.48
N ARG A 215 52.00 -31.01 84.52
CA ARG A 215 51.20 -30.96 85.76
C ARG A 215 50.87 -32.34 86.29
N VAL A 216 50.44 -33.26 85.42
CA VAL A 216 50.14 -34.64 85.81
C VAL A 216 51.38 -35.33 86.37
N GLN A 217 52.54 -35.17 85.70
CA GLN A 217 53.82 -35.67 86.20
C GLN A 217 54.17 -35.09 87.57
N HIS A 218 54.11 -33.76 87.73
CA HIS A 218 54.39 -33.11 89.00
C HIS A 218 53.47 -33.59 90.14
N VAL A 219 52.17 -33.78 89.87
CA VAL A 219 51.23 -34.32 90.88
C VAL A 219 51.56 -35.78 91.22
N TRP A 220 51.91 -36.59 90.22
CA TRP A 220 52.31 -37.98 90.42
C TRP A 220 53.59 -38.09 91.24
N ASP A 221 54.60 -37.28 90.93
CA ASP A 221 55.86 -37.24 91.66
C ASP A 221 55.63 -36.80 93.11
N ARG A 222 54.84 -35.74 93.33
CA ARG A 222 54.42 -35.29 94.67
C ARG A 222 53.68 -36.36 95.47
N ASP A 223 52.76 -37.10 94.84
CA ASP A 223 52.03 -38.19 95.51
C ASP A 223 52.98 -39.35 95.85
N THR A 224 53.95 -39.63 94.98
CA THR A 224 54.98 -40.65 95.21
C THR A 224 55.89 -40.27 96.37
N ASP A 225 56.38 -39.02 96.40
CA ASP A 225 57.19 -38.46 97.48
C ASP A 225 56.41 -38.50 98.81
N TRP A 226 55.16 -38.02 98.81
CA TRP A 226 54.28 -38.05 99.98
C TRP A 226 54.07 -39.48 100.51
N ARG A 227 53.83 -40.45 99.62
CA ARG A 227 53.71 -41.87 100.02
C ARG A 227 55.00 -42.40 100.64
N SER A 228 56.16 -41.94 100.17
CA SER A 228 57.46 -42.32 100.76
C SER A 228 57.65 -41.70 102.15
N GLU A 229 57.33 -40.42 102.33
CA GLU A 229 57.36 -39.74 103.64
C GLU A 229 56.39 -40.41 104.63
N VAL A 230 55.17 -40.72 104.19
CA VAL A 230 54.19 -41.46 105.01
C VAL A 230 54.70 -42.85 105.38
N ALA A 231 55.39 -43.54 104.46
CA ALA A 231 55.97 -44.85 104.75
C ALA A 231 57.13 -44.75 105.76
N GLU A 232 57.97 -43.71 105.67
CA GLU A 232 59.04 -43.44 106.64
C GLU A 232 58.48 -43.09 108.02
N GLU A 233 57.52 -42.18 108.11
CA GLU A 233 56.87 -41.81 109.37
C GLU A 233 56.11 -43.00 109.97
N ARG A 234 55.46 -43.82 109.14
CA ARG A 234 54.85 -45.08 109.57
C ARG A 234 55.90 -46.03 110.14
N SER A 235 57.06 -46.17 109.51
CA SER A 235 58.17 -46.98 110.01
C SER A 235 58.70 -46.45 111.36
N LYS A 236 58.85 -45.13 111.52
CA LYS A 236 59.22 -44.48 112.79
C LYS A 236 58.19 -44.77 113.89
N ILE A 237 56.90 -44.54 113.63
CA ILE A 237 55.82 -44.83 114.58
C ILE A 237 55.83 -46.30 115.00
N VAL A 238 56.00 -47.21 114.03
CA VAL A 238 56.07 -48.64 114.31
C VAL A 238 57.33 -49.01 115.09
N SER A 239 58.48 -48.39 114.86
CA SER A 239 59.68 -48.69 115.65
C SER A 239 59.64 -48.10 117.07
N GLU A 240 59.12 -46.89 117.26
CA GLU A 240 59.19 -46.21 118.56
C GLU A 240 58.04 -46.56 119.51
N HIS A 241 56.82 -46.67 118.96
CA HIS A 241 55.60 -46.77 119.75
C HIS A 241 55.03 -48.18 119.77
N ALA A 242 55.04 -48.89 118.63
CA ALA A 242 54.40 -50.20 118.57
C ALA A 242 54.97 -51.23 119.56
N PRO A 243 56.29 -51.31 119.85
CA PRO A 243 56.82 -52.25 120.83
C PRO A 243 56.27 -52.04 122.24
N LYS A 244 56.04 -50.77 122.63
CA LYS A 244 55.56 -50.40 123.97
C LYS A 244 54.08 -50.73 124.18
N VAL A 245 53.33 -50.91 123.10
CA VAL A 245 51.86 -51.07 123.11
C VAL A 245 51.46 -52.44 122.54
N LEU A 246 52.42 -53.34 122.31
CA LEU A 246 52.26 -54.67 121.70
C LEU A 246 51.12 -55.51 122.33
N GLY A 247 50.92 -55.44 123.65
CA GLY A 247 49.84 -56.17 124.34
C GLY A 247 48.42 -55.60 124.14
N SER A 248 48.31 -54.37 123.62
CA SER A 248 47.05 -53.62 123.47
C SER A 248 46.73 -53.25 122.01
N LEU A 249 47.60 -53.60 121.06
CA LEU A 249 47.37 -53.38 119.64
C LEU A 249 46.32 -54.35 119.09
N GLN A 250 45.37 -53.84 118.30
CA GLN A 250 44.38 -54.66 117.62
C GLN A 250 45.01 -55.45 116.46
N ALA A 251 44.53 -56.68 116.23
CA ALA A 251 44.99 -57.49 115.11
C ALA A 251 44.66 -56.83 113.76
N GLY A 252 45.69 -56.63 112.91
CA GLY A 252 45.57 -56.00 111.59
C GLY A 252 46.09 -54.56 111.48
N THR A 253 46.54 -53.96 112.61
CA THR A 253 47.09 -52.60 112.62
C THR A 253 48.51 -52.52 112.03
N LEU A 254 49.26 -53.62 112.09
CA LEU A 254 50.60 -53.75 111.55
C LEU A 254 50.55 -54.51 110.23
N ALA A 255 51.17 -53.95 109.19
CA ALA A 255 51.35 -54.66 107.92
C ALA A 255 52.60 -55.53 107.98
N HIS A 256 52.66 -56.52 107.09
CA HIS A 256 53.80 -57.45 107.06
C HIS A 256 55.13 -56.74 106.76
N SER A 257 55.08 -55.64 106.01
CA SER A 257 56.22 -54.75 105.72
C SER A 257 56.83 -54.07 106.96
N ASP A 258 56.09 -53.98 108.07
CA ASP A 258 56.50 -53.16 109.22
C ASP A 258 57.17 -53.99 110.33
N LEU A 259 57.18 -55.32 110.17
CA LEU A 259 57.81 -56.24 111.11
C LEU A 259 59.31 -55.99 111.33
N PRO A 260 60.11 -55.63 110.30
CA PRO A 260 61.52 -55.30 110.51
C PRO A 260 61.72 -54.07 111.43
N ALA A 261 60.93 -53.01 111.23
CA ALA A 261 60.99 -51.79 112.05
C ALA A 261 60.55 -52.06 113.50
N LEU A 262 59.55 -52.92 113.68
CA LEU A 262 59.09 -53.35 114.99
C LEU A 262 60.16 -54.14 115.75
N ARG A 263 60.90 -55.02 115.07
CA ARG A 263 62.05 -55.77 115.66
C ARG A 263 63.16 -54.83 116.10
N GLU A 264 63.47 -53.81 115.29
CA GLU A 264 64.47 -52.80 115.65
C GLU A 264 64.05 -51.96 116.86
N GLY A 265 62.76 -51.63 116.97
CA GLY A 265 62.20 -50.94 118.12
C GLY A 265 62.24 -51.76 119.42
N ALA A 266 61.86 -53.04 119.33
CA ALA A 266 61.84 -53.95 120.47
C ALA A 266 63.25 -54.28 120.99
N SER A 267 64.26 -54.35 120.12
CA SER A 267 65.65 -54.62 120.52
C SER A 267 66.31 -53.45 121.26
N LYS A 268 65.83 -52.21 121.07
CA LYS A 268 66.33 -51.02 121.79
C LYS A 268 65.86 -50.95 123.25
N SER A 269 64.86 -51.73 123.65
CA SER A 269 64.36 -51.78 125.02
C SER A 269 64.66 -53.15 125.65
N PRO A 270 65.49 -53.25 126.70
CA PRO A 270 65.96 -54.53 127.25
C PRO A 270 64.84 -55.42 127.81
N GLU A 271 63.70 -54.83 128.18
CA GLU A 271 62.51 -55.55 128.68
C GLU A 271 61.63 -56.14 127.55
N LEU A 272 61.77 -55.65 126.32
CA LEU A 272 60.92 -56.02 125.18
C LEU A 272 61.61 -56.95 124.17
N GLY A 273 62.94 -57.14 124.29
CA GLY A 273 63.72 -58.00 123.40
C GLY A 273 63.46 -59.51 123.52
N GLN A 274 62.72 -59.94 124.55
CA GLN A 274 62.31 -61.35 124.74
C GLN A 274 60.92 -61.66 124.17
N LEU A 275 60.21 -60.67 123.62
CA LEU A 275 58.88 -60.88 123.05
C LEU A 275 58.97 -61.58 121.69
N ASP A 276 58.15 -62.62 121.49
CA ASP A 276 58.00 -63.30 120.20
C ASP A 276 57.18 -62.43 119.23
N ILE A 277 57.88 -61.53 118.54
CA ILE A 277 57.31 -60.58 117.57
C ILE A 277 56.68 -61.32 116.38
N ASP A 278 57.12 -62.55 116.09
CA ASP A 278 56.59 -63.35 114.98
C ASP A 278 55.21 -63.96 115.31
N ALA A 279 54.88 -64.15 116.58
CA ALA A 279 53.55 -64.57 117.01
C ALA A 279 52.49 -63.47 116.74
N VAL A 280 52.86 -62.20 116.80
CA VAL A 280 51.95 -61.05 116.59
C VAL A 280 51.46 -61.01 115.14
N ALA A 281 52.34 -61.28 114.18
CA ALA A 281 51.99 -61.39 112.76
C ALA A 281 51.23 -62.68 112.41
N ARG A 282 51.41 -63.75 113.20
CA ARG A 282 50.78 -65.07 112.99
C ARG A 282 49.48 -65.27 113.77
N SER A 283 49.11 -64.34 114.65
CA SER A 283 47.85 -64.38 115.40
C SER A 283 46.65 -64.11 114.47
N SER A 284 46.22 -65.13 113.76
CA SER A 284 44.97 -65.18 112.99
C SER A 284 43.75 -65.31 113.91
N GLY A 285 43.76 -64.60 115.05
CA GLY A 285 42.60 -64.50 115.92
C GLY A 285 41.43 -63.98 115.11
N VAL A 286 40.37 -64.80 115.02
CA VAL A 286 39.15 -64.51 114.27
C VAL A 286 38.69 -63.09 114.60
N GLN A 287 38.82 -62.18 113.64
CA GLN A 287 38.37 -60.80 113.78
C GLN A 287 36.86 -60.81 114.03
N ARG A 288 36.45 -60.58 115.28
CA ARG A 288 35.09 -60.16 115.58
C ARG A 288 34.95 -58.74 115.07
N LYS A 289 34.57 -58.59 113.79
CA LYS A 289 34.13 -57.30 113.25
C LYS A 289 32.99 -56.80 114.12
N PRO A 290 33.03 -55.55 114.63
CA PRO A 290 31.86 -54.97 115.28
C PRO A 290 30.69 -55.04 114.30
N LYS A 291 29.50 -55.40 114.80
CA LYS A 291 28.27 -55.42 114.00
C LYS A 291 28.13 -54.06 113.31
N CYS A 292 28.28 -54.07 111.99
CA CYS A 292 28.11 -52.90 111.16
C CYS A 292 26.63 -52.49 111.23
N ASN A 293 26.34 -51.27 111.66
CA ASN A 293 24.98 -50.74 111.65
C ASN A 293 24.55 -50.45 110.20
N ASP A 294 23.25 -50.52 109.88
CA ASP A 294 22.71 -50.50 108.50
C ASP A 294 23.18 -49.31 107.64
N GLN A 295 23.59 -48.20 108.26
CA GLN A 295 24.10 -47.01 107.58
C GLN A 295 25.45 -47.22 106.86
N CYS A 296 26.26 -48.21 107.24
CA CYS A 296 27.55 -48.46 106.60
C CYS A 296 27.46 -49.25 105.29
N ARG A 297 26.29 -49.83 104.95
CA ARG A 297 26.10 -50.53 103.68
C ARG A 297 25.96 -49.56 102.50
N ILE A 298 25.40 -48.37 102.74
CA ILE A 298 25.13 -47.35 101.71
C ILE A 298 26.41 -46.68 101.19
N ILE A 299 27.47 -46.57 102.02
CA ILE A 299 28.72 -45.90 101.64
C ILE A 299 29.66 -46.83 100.84
N ARG A 300 29.40 -48.15 100.80
CA ARG A 300 30.23 -49.11 100.05
C ARG A 300 29.73 -49.39 98.62
N GLU A 301 28.57 -48.86 98.25
CA GLU A 301 27.98 -49.03 96.92
C GLU A 301 28.11 -47.77 96.03
N TYR A 302 28.88 -46.78 96.48
CA TYR A 302 29.36 -45.63 95.70
C TYR A 302 30.89 -45.65 95.62
#